data_AF-A0A645BBF3-F1
#
_entry.id   AF-A0A645BBF3-F1
#
_cell.length_a   1.000
_cell.length_b   1.000
_cell.length_c   1.000
_cell.angle_alpha   90.00
_cell.angle_beta   90.00
_cell.angle_gamma   90.00
#
_symmetry.space_group_name_H-M   'P 1'
#
loop_
_entity.id
_entity.type
_entity.pdbx_description
1 polymer ?
#
loop_
_entity_poly.entity_id
_entity_poly.type
_entity_poly.pdbx_seq_one_letter_code
_entity_poly.pdbx_strand_id
1 'polypeptide(L)' 'MALEYARNLLDEMEEEDYKVPVCMGGVLNQNTAEGTTPVDVSGELEGMGVTVVTDLRLLPERTAAAKKRVL' A
#
# COMPACT_ATOMS: atom_id res chain seq x y z
N MET A 1 -5.64 10.49 -0.66
CA MET A 1 -4.19 10.48 -0.99
C MET A 1 -3.63 9.07 -0.95
N ALA A 2 -2.94 8.59 0.10
CA ALA A 2 -2.29 7.27 0.01
C ALA A 2 -3.29 6.10 -0.06
N LEU A 3 -4.32 6.10 0.79
CA LEU A 3 -5.35 5.04 0.77
C LEU A 3 -6.20 5.07 -0.51
N GLU A 4 -6.48 6.27 -1.00
CA GLU A 4 -7.23 6.46 -2.25
C GLU A 4 -6.44 5.94 -3.45
N TYR A 5 -5.14 6.26 -3.52
CA TYR A 5 -4.24 5.69 -4.52
C TYR A 5 -4.19 4.17 -4.44
N ALA A 6 -4.05 3.61 -3.24
CA ALA A 6 -4.00 2.17 -3.05
C ALA A 6 -5.31 1.49 -3.46
N ARG A 7 -6.46 2.08 -3.13
CA ARG A 7 -7.78 1.58 -3.56
C ARG A 7 -7.87 1.54 -5.08
N ASN A 8 -7.67 2.68 -5.74
CA ASN A 8 -7.79 2.77 -7.19
C ASN A 8 -6.84 1.79 -7.90
N LEU A 9 -5.58 1.67 -7.42
CA LEU A 9 -4.63 0.71 -7.98
C LEU A 9 -5.09 -0.74 -7.80
N LEU A 10 -5.57 -1.11 -6.60
CA LEU A 10 -6.01 -2.49 -6.35
C LEU A 10 -7.28 -2.83 -7.12
N ASP A 11 -8.21 -1.87 -7.28
CA ASP A 11 -9.41 -2.03 -8.09
C ASP A 11 -9.04 -2.25 -9.57
N GLU A 12 -8.15 -1.42 -10.14
CA GLU A 12 -7.64 -1.61 -11.51
C GLU A 12 -6.91 -2.96 -11.69
N MET A 13 -6.16 -3.39 -10.67
CA MET A 13 -5.49 -4.68 -10.70
C MET A 13 -6.46 -5.86 -10.64
N GLU A 14 -7.55 -5.74 -9.88
CA GLU A 14 -8.60 -6.75 -9.82
C GLU A 14 -9.36 -6.85 -11.15
N GLU A 15 -9.70 -5.70 -11.75
CA GLU A 15 -10.37 -5.63 -13.07
C GLU A 15 -9.57 -6.32 -14.17
N GLU A 16 -8.24 -6.20 -14.14
CA GLU A 16 -7.33 -6.78 -15.13
C GLU A 16 -6.71 -8.14 -14.70
N ASP A 17 -7.16 -8.73 -13.58
CA ASP A 17 -6.67 -9.99 -12.98
C ASP A 17 -5.13 -10.03 -12.74
N TYR A 18 -4.54 -8.88 -12.36
CA TYR A 18 -3.14 -8.81 -11.97
C TYR A 18 -2.89 -9.35 -10.56
N LYS A 19 -2.21 -10.50 -10.47
CA LYS A 19 -1.84 -11.15 -9.19
C LYS A 19 -0.40 -10.84 -8.76
N VAL A 20 -0.03 -9.56 -8.79
CA VAL A 20 1.30 -9.11 -8.35
C VAL A 20 1.23 -8.45 -6.97
N PRO A 21 2.20 -8.67 -6.09
CA PRO A 21 2.22 -7.97 -4.81
C PRO A 21 2.55 -6.48 -4.99
N VAL A 22 1.80 -5.63 -4.28
CA VAL A 22 2.03 -4.18 -4.26
C VAL A 22 2.88 -3.82 -3.03
N CYS A 23 3.93 -3.04 -3.25
CA CYS A 23 4.70 -2.41 -2.18
C CYS A 23 4.56 -0.89 -2.28
N MET A 24 4.32 -0.21 -1.15
CA MET A 24 4.25 1.25 -1.09
C MET A 24 5.16 1.80 0.00
N GLY A 25 5.81 2.93 -0.29
CA GLY A 25 6.68 3.63 0.65
C GLY A 25 6.60 5.15 0.45
N GLY A 26 7.32 5.88 1.30
CA GLY A 26 7.27 7.35 1.32
C GLY A 26 6.38 7.88 2.45
N VAL A 27 5.81 9.08 2.27
CA VAL A 27 4.91 9.68 3.26
C VAL A 27 3.50 9.13 3.03
N LEU A 28 3.15 8.09 3.78
CA LEU A 28 1.88 7.38 3.66
C LEU A 28 0.84 8.02 4.57
N ASN A 29 0.17 9.07 4.06
CA ASN A 29 -0.80 9.81 4.83
C ASN A 29 -2.13 10.04 4.10
N GLN A 30 -3.13 10.46 4.88
CA GLN A 30 -4.44 10.84 4.41
C GLN A 30 -4.91 12.10 5.14
N ASN A 31 -5.57 12.99 4.41
CA ASN A 31 -6.30 14.10 5.01
C ASN A 31 -7.68 13.60 5.45
N THR A 32 -8.08 13.93 6.67
CA THR A 32 -9.44 13.70 7.17
C THR A 32 -10.41 14.72 6.58
N ALA A 33 -11.69 14.37 6.46
CA ALA A 33 -12.71 15.29 5.96
C ALA A 33 -12.80 16.61 6.77
N GLU A 34 -12.43 16.56 8.05
CA GLU A 34 -12.56 17.68 9.00
C GLU A 34 -11.27 18.49 9.19
N GLY A 35 -10.14 18.12 8.56
CA GLY A 35 -8.85 18.73 8.91
C GLY A 35 -7.74 18.58 7.88
N THR A 36 -6.77 19.50 7.96
CA THR A 36 -5.56 19.53 7.13
C THR A 36 -4.40 18.74 7.72
N THR A 37 -4.54 18.21 8.94
CA THR A 37 -3.50 17.42 9.59
C THR A 37 -3.42 16.04 8.92
N PRO A 38 -2.31 15.70 8.26
CA PRO A 38 -2.18 14.40 7.64
C PRO A 38 -1.99 13.33 8.71
N VAL A 39 -2.78 12.26 8.60
CA VAL A 39 -2.70 11.11 9.51
C VAL A 39 -1.94 9.99 8.80
N ASP A 40 -1.04 9.30 9.52
CA ASP A 40 -0.39 8.10 8.99
C ASP A 40 -1.43 7.00 8.77
N VAL A 41 -1.37 6.38 7.58
CA VAL A 41 -2.31 5.33 7.14
C VAL A 41 -1.60 4.02 6.81
N SER A 42 -0.37 3.86 7.30
CA SER A 42 0.47 2.70 6.98
C SER A 42 -0.19 1.38 7.38
N GLY A 43 -0.82 1.33 8.57
CA GLY A 43 -1.52 0.13 9.04
C GLY A 43 -2.76 -0.22 8.22
N GLU A 44 -3.49 0.78 7.73
CA GLU A 44 -4.66 0.57 6.88
C GLU A 44 -4.26 0.04 5.50
N LEU A 45 -3.16 0.54 4.94
CA LEU A 45 -2.58 0.01 3.69
C LEU A 45 -2.16 -1.47 3.86
N GLU A 46 -1.53 -1.83 4.98
CA GLU A 46 -1.20 -3.23 5.27
C GLU A 46 -2.45 -4.11 5.38
N GLY A 47 -3.53 -3.58 5.96
CA GLY A 47 -4.84 -4.25 6.02
C GLY A 47 -5.47 -4.49 4.64
N MET A 48 -5.16 -3.65 3.66
CA MET A 48 -5.60 -3.81 2.26
C MET A 48 -4.73 -4.77 1.44
N GLY A 49 -3.69 -5.37 2.05
CA GLY A 49 -2.76 -6.26 1.34
C GLY A 49 -1.57 -5.54 0.68
N VAL A 50 -1.46 -4.22 0.82
CA VAL A 50 -0.28 -3.46 0.39
C VAL A 50 0.86 -3.69 1.38
N THR A 51 2.05 -4.01 0.88
CA THR A 51 3.23 -4.12 1.75
C THR A 51 3.87 -2.76 1.95
N VAL A 52 3.83 -2.24 3.17
CA VAL A 52 4.46 -0.96 3.50
C VAL A 52 5.98 -1.12 3.63
N VAL A 53 6.71 -0.19 3.01
CA VAL A 53 8.17 -0.14 2.98
C VAL A 53 8.64 1.21 3.50
N THR A 54 9.14 1.23 4.72
CA THR A 54 9.67 2.44 5.39
C THR A 54 11.11 2.76 5.02
N ASP A 55 11.84 1.77 4.50
CA ASP A 55 13.22 1.90 4.03
C ASP A 55 13.38 1.13 2.73
N LEU A 56 13.76 1.83 1.64
CA LEU A 56 13.93 1.24 0.32
C LEU A 56 14.94 0.09 0.29
N ARG A 57 15.90 0.05 1.22
CA ARG A 57 16.87 -1.06 1.34
C ARG A 57 16.19 -2.36 1.74
N LEU A 58 15.03 -2.29 2.38
CA LEU A 58 14.22 -3.45 2.78
C LEU A 58 13.28 -3.93 1.67
N LEU A 59 13.17 -3.21 0.55
CA LEU A 59 12.26 -3.56 -0.54
C LEU A 59 12.44 -5.00 -1.05
N PRO A 60 13.67 -5.54 -1.23
CA PRO A 60 13.85 -6.92 -1.67
C PRO A 60 13.23 -7.95 -0.69
N GLU A 61 13.49 -7.78 0.61
CA GLU A 61 12.97 -8.66 1.67
C GLU A 61 11.45 -8.56 1.80
N ARG A 62 10.93 -7.33 1.77
CA ARG A 62 9.49 -7.03 1.84
C ARG A 62 8.74 -7.59 0.64
N THR A 63 9.30 -7.48 -0.56
CA THR A 63 8.71 -8.03 -1.79
C THR A 63 8.70 -9.56 -1.76
N ALA A 64 9.78 -10.18 -1.27
CA ALA A 64 9.84 -11.64 -1.13
C ALA A 64 8.79 -12.16 -0.13
N ALA A 65 8.56 -11.44 0.98
CA ALA A 65 7.50 -11.76 1.92
C ALA A 65 6.10 -11.56 1.31
N ALA A 66 5.90 -10.49 0.54
CA ALA A 66 4.63 -10.19 -0.11
C ALA A 66 4.24 -11.24 -1.16
N LYS A 67 5.19 -11.72 -1.97
CA LYS A 67 4.95 -12.80 -2.96
C LYS A 67 4.40 -14.08 -2.33
N LYS A 68 4.83 -14.42 -1.11
CA LYS A 68 4.35 -15.62 -0.39
C LYS A 68 2.89 -15.52 0.07
N ARG A 69 2.30 -14.32 0.08
CA ARG A 69 0.89 -14.11 0.46
C ARG A 69 -0.08 -14.21 -0.72
N VAL A 70 0.42 -14.10 -1.96
CA VAL A 70 -0.38 -14.08 -3.19
C VAL A 70 -0.40 -15.46 -3.88
N LEU A 71 0.51 -16.36 -3.51
CA LEU A 71 0.62 -17.76 -3.98
C LEU A 71 -0.07 -18.71 -3.00
#